data_AF-A0A6N7IU13-F1
#
_entry.id   AF-A0A6N7IU13-F1
#
_cell.length_a   1.000
_cell.length_b   1.000
_cell.length_c   1.000
_cell.angle_alpha   90.00
_cell.angle_beta   90.00
_cell.angle_gamma   90.00
#
_symmetry.space_group_name_H-M   'P 1'
#
loop_
_entity.id
_entity.type
_entity.pdbx_description
1 polymer ?
#
loop_
_entity_poly.entity_id
_entity_poly.type
_entity_poly.pdbx_seq_one_letter_code
_entity_poly.pdbx_strand_id
1 'polypeptide(L)'
;LEFTAGIPGTVGGAVVMNAGASGAAMDGLVREITVMDTGGNLSRLPASALGFGYRTSNLQHSSLVVVEVVCEGVARDPALIRAGMVEKLALRRATQPLAHPSAGSVFKNPPGKAAGWLIEQAGGKGLQQGDARVSDVHANFIVNLGRATARDVEGLIRRVRQLVYERFGLLLTLEIQVLGED
;
A
#
# COMPACT_ATOMS: atom_id res chain seq x y z
N LEU A 1 16.53 5.89 -1.96
CA LEU A 1 15.11 6.31 -1.91
C LEU A 1 14.33 5.96 -3.18
N GLU A 2 14.97 5.43 -4.22
CA GLU A 2 14.41 5.23 -5.56
C GLU A 2 13.11 4.40 -5.56
N PHE A 3 12.95 3.46 -4.61
CA PHE A 3 11.72 2.67 -4.47
C PHE A 3 10.47 3.49 -4.13
N THR A 4 10.64 4.68 -3.52
CA THR A 4 9.52 5.54 -3.15
C THR A 4 9.03 6.41 -4.31
N ALA A 5 9.79 6.51 -5.41
CA ALA A 5 9.52 7.45 -6.50
C ALA A 5 8.10 7.34 -7.09
N GLY A 6 7.52 6.15 -7.05
CA GLY A 6 6.16 5.91 -7.52
C GLY A 6 5.11 5.88 -6.41
N ILE A 7 5.46 5.81 -5.13
CA ILE A 7 4.49 5.56 -4.04
C ILE A 7 3.69 6.86 -3.75
N PRO A 8 2.36 6.88 -3.95
CA PRO A 8 1.54 8.02 -3.61
C PRO A 8 1.30 8.10 -2.10
N GLY A 9 1.05 9.30 -1.58
CA GLY A 9 0.72 9.54 -0.16
C GLY A 9 1.69 10.48 0.52
N THR A 10 1.63 10.53 1.85
CA THR A 10 2.48 11.37 2.69
C THR A 10 3.62 10.55 3.31
N VAL A 11 4.70 11.21 3.72
CA VAL A 11 5.80 10.55 4.42
C VAL A 11 5.34 9.92 5.75
N GLY A 12 4.43 10.58 6.48
CA GLY A 12 3.84 10.04 7.71
C GLY A 12 3.05 8.74 7.46
N GLY A 13 2.19 8.73 6.43
CA GLY A 13 1.48 7.52 6.03
C GLY A 13 2.42 6.41 5.57
N ALA A 14 3.51 6.77 4.87
CA ALA A 14 4.53 5.82 4.47
C ALA A 14 5.22 5.15 5.68
N VAL A 15 5.50 5.90 6.75
CA VAL A 15 6.00 5.34 8.01
C VAL A 15 4.96 4.44 8.65
N VAL A 16 3.72 4.91 8.83
CA VAL A 16 2.64 4.13 9.47
C VAL A 16 2.45 2.77 8.81
N MET A 17 2.50 2.73 7.48
CA MET A 17 2.30 1.50 6.70
C MET A 17 3.57 0.69 6.44
N ASN A 18 4.75 1.13 6.90
CA ASN A 18 6.04 0.64 6.42
C ASN A 18 6.03 0.46 4.89
N ALA A 19 5.71 1.55 4.18
CA ALA A 19 5.48 1.52 2.74
C ALA A 19 6.71 0.98 2.02
N GLY A 20 6.49 0.10 1.04
CA GLY A 20 7.58 -0.55 0.35
C GLY A 20 7.21 -1.01 -1.05
N ALA A 21 8.18 -0.97 -1.95
CA ALA A 21 8.09 -1.39 -3.33
C ALA A 21 9.45 -1.91 -3.79
N SER A 22 9.46 -2.75 -4.83
CA SER A 22 10.70 -3.24 -5.46
C SER A 22 11.72 -3.83 -4.47
N GLY A 23 11.23 -4.56 -3.44
CA GLY A 23 12.08 -5.24 -2.45
C GLY A 23 12.65 -4.36 -1.34
N ALA A 24 12.28 -3.08 -1.27
CA ALA A 24 12.68 -2.17 -0.19
C ALA A 24 11.46 -1.57 0.51
N ALA A 25 11.64 -1.10 1.75
CA ALA A 25 10.61 -0.46 2.56
C ALA A 25 11.20 0.65 3.45
N MET A 26 10.31 1.39 4.13
CA MET A 26 10.69 2.53 4.97
C MET A 26 11.58 2.13 6.15
N ASP A 27 11.44 0.91 6.68
CA ASP A 27 12.30 0.35 7.73
C ASP A 27 13.79 0.37 7.41
N GLY A 28 14.17 0.26 6.14
CA GLY A 28 15.56 0.37 5.68
C GLY A 28 16.08 1.81 5.58
N LEU A 29 15.25 2.83 5.84
CA LEU A 29 15.56 4.24 5.66
C LEU A 29 15.35 5.07 6.93
N VAL A 30 14.25 4.85 7.63
CA VAL A 30 13.84 5.68 8.77
C VAL A 30 14.81 5.48 9.93
N ARG A 31 15.25 6.59 10.53
CA ARG A 31 16.11 6.59 11.73
C ARG A 31 15.40 7.11 12.95
N GLU A 32 14.64 8.18 12.77
CA GLU A 32 13.89 8.83 13.83
C GLU A 32 12.62 9.42 13.23
N ILE A 33 11.56 9.46 14.02
CA ILE A 33 10.36 10.22 13.72
C ILE A 33 10.04 11.17 14.87
N THR A 34 9.45 12.31 14.54
CA THR A 34 8.74 13.13 15.53
C THR A 34 7.25 12.85 15.39
N VAL A 35 6.60 12.57 16.53
CA VAL A 35 5.16 12.34 16.61
C VAL A 35 4.50 13.32 17.56
N MET A 36 3.22 13.59 17.33
CA MET A 36 2.36 14.41 18.17
C MET A 36 1.24 13.56 18.76
N ASP A 37 0.99 13.67 20.07
CA ASP A 37 -0.18 13.05 20.72
C ASP A 37 -1.45 13.92 20.60
N THR A 38 -2.56 13.43 21.14
CA THR A 38 -3.85 14.16 21.12
C THR A 38 -3.89 15.40 22.01
N GLY A 39 -2.95 15.53 22.94
CA GLY A 39 -2.76 16.73 23.75
C GLY A 39 -1.86 17.79 23.07
N GLY A 40 -1.30 17.47 21.89
CA GLY A 40 -0.39 18.34 21.17
C GLY A 40 1.08 18.22 21.61
N ASN A 41 1.42 17.24 22.46
CA ASN A 41 2.79 17.05 22.90
C ASN A 41 3.61 16.35 21.82
N LEU A 42 4.81 16.87 21.57
CA LEU A 42 5.77 16.27 20.64
C LEU A 42 6.72 15.32 21.36
N SER A 43 6.97 14.17 20.75
CA SER A 43 8.02 13.24 21.18
C SER A 43 8.78 12.69 19.98
N ARG A 44 10.05 12.36 20.20
CA ARG A 44 10.91 11.72 19.21
C ARG A 44 11.01 10.24 19.50
N LEU A 45 10.83 9.42 18.47
CA LEU A 45 10.91 7.96 18.56
C LEU A 45 11.99 7.46 17.60
N PRO A 46 12.96 6.65 18.07
CA PRO A 46 13.90 6.00 17.17
C PRO A 46 13.17 4.94 16.34
N ALA A 47 13.71 4.60 15.17
CA ALA A 47 13.13 3.59 14.29
C ALA A 47 12.95 2.22 14.97
N SER A 48 13.82 1.88 15.92
CA SER A 48 13.73 0.65 16.73
C SER A 48 12.47 0.57 17.59
N ALA A 49 11.85 1.70 17.94
CA ALA A 49 10.59 1.74 18.69
C ALA A 49 9.34 1.50 17.81
N LEU A 50 9.49 1.57 16.49
CA LEU A 50 8.35 1.54 15.56
C LEU A 50 7.85 0.13 15.25
N GLY A 51 8.60 -0.92 15.62
CA GLY A 51 8.17 -2.31 15.44
C GLY A 51 7.78 -2.64 13.99
N PHE A 52 8.56 -2.16 13.02
CA PHE A 52 8.24 -2.36 11.61
C PHE A 52 8.13 -3.84 11.25
N GLY A 53 7.13 -4.15 10.45
CA GLY A 53 6.94 -5.45 9.81
C GLY A 53 6.36 -5.29 8.41
N TYR A 54 6.00 -6.40 7.77
CA TYR A 54 5.41 -6.36 6.43
C TYR A 54 4.05 -5.63 6.45
N ARG A 55 4.05 -4.41 5.89
CA ARG A 55 2.88 -3.51 5.85
C ARG A 55 2.33 -3.14 7.23
N THR A 56 3.21 -3.03 8.23
CA THR A 56 2.82 -2.71 9.60
C THR A 56 3.89 -1.92 10.36
N SER A 57 3.43 -1.14 11.33
CA SER A 57 4.21 -0.49 12.40
C SER A 57 3.34 -0.37 13.64
N ASN A 58 3.95 -0.14 14.80
CA ASN A 58 3.26 0.11 16.06
C ASN A 58 2.36 1.36 16.02
N LEU A 59 2.46 2.21 14.98
CA LEU A 59 1.67 3.42 14.84
C LEU A 59 0.24 3.16 14.31
N GLN A 60 -0.01 2.03 13.62
CA GLN A 60 -1.32 1.74 12.98
C GLN A 60 -2.49 1.69 13.98
N HIS A 61 -2.20 1.43 15.26
CA HIS A 61 -3.20 1.35 16.33
C HIS A 61 -3.01 2.42 17.40
N SER A 62 -2.18 3.43 17.12
CA SER A 62 -1.92 4.53 18.06
C SER A 62 -2.71 5.78 17.65
N SER A 63 -2.91 6.69 18.60
CA SER A 63 -3.42 8.04 18.35
C SER A 63 -2.33 9.05 17.97
N LEU A 64 -1.10 8.59 17.77
CA LEU A 64 0.05 9.44 17.45
C LEU A 64 0.03 9.85 15.98
N VAL A 65 0.30 11.12 15.73
CA VAL A 65 0.41 11.70 14.38
C VAL A 65 1.88 11.92 14.05
N VAL A 66 2.37 11.34 12.95
CA VAL A 66 3.73 11.60 12.47
C VAL A 66 3.82 12.99 11.86
N VAL A 67 4.72 13.83 12.39
CA VAL A 67 4.91 15.22 11.93
C VAL A 67 6.26 15.45 11.26
N GLU A 68 7.28 14.64 11.58
CA GLU A 68 8.60 14.69 10.96
C GLU A 68 9.18 13.28 10.81
N VAL A 69 9.96 13.06 9.75
CA VAL A 69 10.66 11.79 9.51
C VAL A 69 12.09 12.09 9.11
N VAL A 70 13.04 11.54 9.87
CA VAL A 70 14.47 11.56 9.55
C VAL A 70 14.82 10.25 8.87
N CYS A 71 15.29 10.34 7.63
CA CYS A 71 15.75 9.21 6.83
C CYS A 71 17.26 9.27 6.64
N GLU A 72 17.92 8.11 6.62
CA GLU A 72 19.31 7.96 6.22
C GLU A 72 19.38 7.28 4.85
N GLY A 73 19.95 8.00 3.88
CA GLY A 73 20.22 7.47 2.55
C GLY A 73 21.66 6.98 2.42
N VAL A 74 21.92 6.21 1.36
CA VAL A 74 23.27 5.79 0.99
C VAL A 74 23.77 6.67 -0.15
N ALA A 75 24.94 7.28 0.00
CA ALA A 75 25.57 8.05 -1.05
C ALA A 75 25.91 7.15 -2.25
N ARG A 76 25.44 7.55 -3.44
CA ARG A 76 25.67 6.85 -4.71
C ARG A 76 25.77 7.87 -5.83
N ASP A 77 26.25 7.43 -6.99
CA ASP A 77 26.27 8.24 -8.22
C ASP A 77 24.85 8.78 -8.52
N PRO A 78 24.66 10.11 -8.60
CA PRO A 78 23.38 10.73 -8.95
C PRO A 78 22.76 10.23 -10.26
N ALA A 79 23.58 9.87 -11.26
CA ALA A 79 23.11 9.33 -12.53
C ALA A 79 22.47 7.94 -12.34
N LEU A 80 23.06 7.09 -11.52
CA LEU A 80 22.51 5.77 -11.19
C LEU A 80 21.22 5.87 -10.37
N ILE A 81 21.15 6.80 -9.41
CA ILE A 81 19.93 7.07 -8.63
C ILE A 81 18.81 7.50 -9.57
N ARG A 82 19.08 8.45 -10.47
CA ARG A 82 18.09 8.95 -11.45
C ARG A 82 17.61 7.83 -12.38
N ALA A 83 18.52 7.02 -12.91
CA ALA A 83 18.16 5.89 -13.75
C ALA A 83 17.24 4.90 -13.00
N GLY A 84 17.58 4.58 -11.75
CA GLY A 84 16.77 3.69 -10.91
C GLY A 84 15.38 4.24 -10.57
N MET A 85 15.22 5.56 -10.46
CA MET A 85 13.91 6.21 -10.29
C MET A 85 13.07 6.12 -11.58
N VAL A 86 13.68 6.40 -12.74
CA VAL A 86 13.01 6.34 -14.05
C VAL A 86 12.51 4.92 -14.34
N GLU A 87 13.35 3.92 -14.11
CA GLU A 87 13.00 2.51 -14.27
C GLU A 87 11.76 2.12 -13.45
N LYS A 88 11.74 2.49 -12.16
CA LYS A 88 10.64 2.15 -11.24
C LYS A 88 9.35 2.87 -11.60
N LEU A 89 9.44 4.12 -12.05
CA LEU A 89 8.29 4.87 -12.56
C LEU A 89 7.75 4.25 -13.85
N ALA A 90 8.62 3.83 -14.77
CA ALA A 90 8.21 3.14 -16.00
C ALA A 90 7.52 1.81 -15.69
N LEU A 91 8.10 1.00 -14.78
CA LEU A 91 7.48 -0.25 -14.34
C LEU A 91 6.10 -0.02 -13.72
N ARG A 92 5.95 0.99 -12.86
CA ARG A 92 4.66 1.36 -12.27
C ARG A 92 3.64 1.71 -13.34
N ARG A 93 4.01 2.53 -14.34
CA ARG A 93 3.12 2.90 -15.45
C ARG A 93 2.68 1.70 -16.27
N ALA A 94 3.57 0.72 -16.48
CA ALA A 94 3.26 -0.47 -17.25
C ALA A 94 2.39 -1.49 -16.49
N THR A 95 2.45 -1.51 -15.16
CA THR A 95 1.88 -2.59 -14.34
C THR A 95 0.71 -2.17 -13.46
N GLN A 96 0.40 -0.88 -13.33
CA GLN A 96 -0.65 -0.38 -12.45
C GLN A 96 -1.70 0.46 -13.19
N PRO A 97 -2.98 0.43 -12.77
CA PRO A 97 -4.05 1.16 -13.43
C PRO A 97 -4.06 2.65 -13.07
N LEU A 98 -3.07 3.40 -13.57
CA LEU A 98 -2.89 4.82 -13.22
C LEU A 98 -3.92 5.76 -13.85
N ALA A 99 -4.72 5.27 -14.81
CA ALA A 99 -5.75 6.06 -15.49
C ALA A 99 -7.00 6.32 -14.62
N HIS A 100 -7.19 5.54 -13.55
CA HIS A 100 -8.36 5.63 -12.68
C HIS A 100 -7.95 5.80 -11.22
N PRO A 101 -8.74 6.53 -10.40
CA PRO A 101 -8.54 6.58 -8.97
C PRO A 101 -8.62 5.19 -8.33
N SER A 102 -7.73 4.90 -7.39
CA SER A 102 -7.73 3.68 -6.58
C SER A 102 -6.99 3.91 -5.26
N ALA A 103 -7.16 3.00 -4.30
CA ALA A 103 -6.46 3.01 -3.02
C ALA A 103 -5.14 2.21 -3.02
N GLY A 104 -4.63 1.83 -4.19
CA GLY A 104 -3.49 0.94 -4.31
C GLY A 104 -3.86 -0.54 -4.26
N SER A 105 -2.92 -1.38 -3.84
CA SER A 105 -3.15 -2.81 -3.61
C SER A 105 -4.15 -3.00 -2.47
N VAL A 106 -5.23 -3.74 -2.73
CA VAL A 106 -6.31 -3.97 -1.77
C VAL A 106 -5.91 -4.98 -0.71
N PHE A 107 -5.20 -6.04 -1.11
CA PHE A 107 -4.82 -7.15 -0.23
C PHE A 107 -3.30 -7.27 -0.06
N LYS A 108 -2.88 -7.68 1.14
CA LYS A 108 -1.50 -8.09 1.42
C LYS A 108 -1.18 -9.37 0.63
N ASN A 109 0.08 -9.54 0.25
CA ASN A 109 0.52 -10.80 -0.34
C ASN A 109 0.60 -11.90 0.73
N PRO A 110 -0.06 -13.05 0.55
CA PRO A 110 0.16 -14.21 1.42
C PRO A 110 1.58 -14.79 1.20
N PRO A 111 2.12 -15.55 2.17
CA PRO A 111 3.46 -16.13 2.04
C PRO A 111 3.66 -16.90 0.74
N GLY A 112 4.70 -16.53 -0.02
CA GLY A 112 5.10 -17.20 -1.26
C GLY A 112 4.17 -16.99 -2.47
N LYS A 113 3.12 -16.15 -2.37
CA LYS A 113 2.18 -15.91 -3.48
C LYS A 113 1.81 -14.42 -3.60
N ALA A 114 1.72 -13.92 -4.82
CA ALA A 114 1.20 -12.58 -5.06
C ALA A 114 -0.33 -12.60 -5.03
N ALA A 115 -0.95 -11.69 -4.25
CA ALA A 115 -2.40 -11.57 -4.16
C ALA A 115 -3.01 -11.27 -5.53
N GLY A 116 -2.40 -10.38 -6.33
CA GLY A 116 -2.85 -10.09 -7.69
C GLY A 116 -2.89 -11.32 -8.59
N TRP A 117 -1.89 -12.21 -8.49
CA TRP A 117 -1.89 -13.46 -9.24
C TRP A 117 -3.03 -14.38 -8.80
N LEU A 118 -3.23 -14.54 -7.49
CA LEU A 118 -4.33 -15.36 -6.95
C LEU A 118 -5.70 -14.85 -7.43
N ILE A 119 -5.92 -13.54 -7.37
CA ILE A 119 -7.19 -12.91 -7.79
C ILE A 119 -7.41 -13.10 -9.29
N GLU A 120 -6.39 -12.87 -10.11
CA GLU A 120 -6.47 -13.08 -11.55
C GLU A 120 -6.78 -14.53 -11.89
N GLN A 121 -6.06 -15.47 -11.28
CA GLN A 121 -6.31 -16.88 -11.50
C GLN A 121 -7.71 -17.27 -11.05
N ALA A 122 -8.23 -16.74 -9.95
CA ALA A 122 -9.61 -16.95 -9.51
C ALA A 122 -10.68 -16.30 -10.42
N GLY A 123 -10.29 -15.67 -11.53
CA GLY A 123 -11.23 -15.01 -12.45
C GLY A 123 -11.70 -13.65 -11.94
N GLY A 124 -10.94 -13.01 -11.05
CA GLY A 124 -11.33 -11.77 -10.40
C GLY A 124 -11.17 -10.51 -11.25
N LYS A 125 -10.36 -10.52 -12.32
CA LYS A 125 -10.18 -9.35 -13.20
C LYS A 125 -11.50 -8.97 -13.88
N GLY A 126 -11.78 -7.68 -13.94
CA GLY A 126 -12.97 -7.15 -14.59
C GLY A 126 -14.26 -7.30 -13.78
N LEU A 127 -14.24 -7.95 -12.61
CA LEU A 127 -15.41 -7.96 -11.71
C LEU A 127 -15.80 -6.54 -11.35
N GLN A 128 -17.09 -6.25 -11.42
CA GLN A 128 -17.63 -4.92 -11.25
C GLN A 128 -18.85 -4.93 -10.34
N GLN A 129 -18.96 -3.91 -9.50
CA GLN A 129 -20.13 -3.61 -8.69
C GLN A 129 -20.32 -2.10 -8.70
N GLY A 130 -21.46 -1.61 -9.18
CA GLY A 130 -21.64 -0.19 -9.46
C GLY A 130 -20.51 0.32 -10.36
N ASP A 131 -19.86 1.39 -9.92
CA ASP A 131 -18.71 2.00 -10.60
C ASP A 131 -17.34 1.54 -10.04
N ALA A 132 -17.32 0.62 -9.07
CA ALA A 132 -16.09 -0.03 -8.62
C ALA A 132 -15.79 -1.23 -9.53
N ARG A 133 -14.53 -1.38 -9.96
CA ARG A 133 -14.10 -2.51 -10.81
C ARG A 133 -12.74 -3.05 -10.39
N VAL A 134 -12.59 -4.36 -10.35
CA VAL A 134 -11.27 -5.00 -10.27
C VAL A 134 -10.52 -4.74 -11.57
N SER A 135 -9.39 -4.05 -11.48
CA SER A 135 -8.62 -3.61 -12.65
C SER A 135 -8.21 -4.77 -13.55
N ASP A 136 -8.39 -4.61 -14.87
CA ASP A 136 -7.88 -5.55 -15.88
C ASP A 136 -6.34 -5.54 -15.98
N VAL A 137 -5.71 -4.41 -15.67
CA VAL A 137 -4.24 -4.26 -15.62
C VAL A 137 -3.64 -5.05 -14.45
N HIS A 138 -4.05 -4.74 -13.21
CA HIS A 138 -3.57 -5.40 -12.00
C HIS A 138 -4.71 -5.86 -11.09
N ALA A 139 -4.90 -7.16 -10.94
CA ALA A 139 -6.07 -7.72 -10.27
C ALA A 139 -6.16 -7.42 -8.75
N ASN A 140 -5.05 -7.04 -8.11
CA ASN A 140 -5.07 -6.58 -6.71
C ASN A 140 -5.52 -5.11 -6.53
N PHE A 141 -5.96 -4.44 -7.59
CA PHE A 141 -6.44 -3.05 -7.53
C PHE A 141 -7.92 -3.02 -7.84
N ILE A 142 -8.68 -2.30 -7.02
CA ILE A 142 -10.04 -1.89 -7.33
C ILE A 142 -9.99 -0.42 -7.74
N VAL A 143 -10.45 -0.14 -8.95
CA VAL A 143 -10.50 1.20 -9.54
C VAL A 143 -11.90 1.77 -9.44
N ASN A 144 -11.97 3.09 -9.27
CA ASN A 144 -13.20 3.86 -9.39
C ASN A 144 -13.35 4.34 -10.84
N LEU A 145 -14.40 3.89 -11.53
CA LEU A 145 -14.70 4.29 -12.91
C LEU A 145 -15.39 5.67 -13.01
N GLY A 146 -15.77 6.27 -11.88
CA GLY A 146 -16.29 7.62 -11.80
C GLY A 146 -17.04 7.87 -10.49
N ARG A 147 -18.05 7.05 -10.19
CA ARG A 147 -18.98 7.25 -9.07
C ARG A 147 -19.03 6.08 -8.09
N ALA A 148 -17.94 5.31 -7.98
CA ALA A 148 -17.88 4.17 -7.06
C ALA A 148 -18.12 4.62 -5.62
N THR A 149 -19.03 3.92 -4.94
CA THR A 149 -19.27 4.14 -3.50
C THR A 149 -18.36 3.24 -2.66
N ALA A 150 -18.18 3.54 -1.37
CA ALA A 150 -17.47 2.65 -0.45
C ALA A 150 -18.13 1.26 -0.41
N ARG A 151 -19.47 1.20 -0.44
CA ARG A 151 -20.26 -0.03 -0.47
C ARG A 151 -19.98 -0.90 -1.70
N ASP A 152 -19.74 -0.27 -2.85
CA ASP A 152 -19.35 -0.97 -4.07
C ASP A 152 -17.98 -1.64 -3.93
N VAL A 153 -17.01 -0.89 -3.40
CA VAL A 153 -15.64 -1.38 -3.17
C VAL A 153 -15.65 -2.52 -2.14
N GLU A 154 -16.37 -2.39 -1.03
CA GLU A 154 -16.50 -3.43 -0.01
C GLU A 154 -17.21 -4.69 -0.51
N GLY A 155 -18.22 -4.53 -1.36
CA GLY A 155 -18.87 -5.65 -2.03
C GLY A 155 -17.89 -6.43 -2.91
N LEU A 156 -17.08 -5.72 -3.72
CA LEU A 156 -16.02 -6.35 -4.50
C LEU A 156 -14.95 -7.00 -3.63
N ILE A 157 -14.54 -6.38 -2.54
CA ILE A 157 -13.59 -6.98 -1.58
C ILE A 157 -14.10 -8.32 -1.08
N ARG A 158 -15.37 -8.38 -0.64
CA ARG A 158 -15.99 -9.63 -0.16
C ARG A 158 -16.02 -10.68 -1.27
N ARG A 159 -16.44 -10.30 -2.49
CA ARG A 159 -16.50 -11.21 -3.63
C ARG A 159 -15.14 -11.76 -4.03
N VAL A 160 -14.10 -10.92 -4.07
CA VAL A 160 -12.73 -11.32 -4.38
C VAL A 160 -12.17 -12.28 -3.31
N ARG A 161 -12.37 -11.97 -2.02
CA ARG A 161 -11.95 -12.88 -0.93
C ARG A 161 -12.61 -14.25 -1.06
N GLN A 162 -13.92 -14.27 -1.35
CA GLN A 162 -14.66 -15.51 -1.55
C GLN A 162 -14.08 -16.33 -2.71
N LEU A 163 -13.88 -15.72 -3.88
CA LEU A 163 -13.34 -16.41 -5.06
C LEU A 163 -11.94 -17.00 -4.84
N VAL A 164 -11.06 -16.24 -4.19
CA VAL A 164 -9.71 -16.75 -3.89
C VAL A 164 -9.76 -17.87 -2.84
N TYR A 165 -10.63 -17.76 -1.85
CA TYR A 165 -10.81 -18.81 -0.85
C TYR A 165 -11.37 -20.09 -1.47
N GLU A 166 -12.43 -20.00 -2.28
CA GLU A 166 -13.04 -21.15 -2.95
C GLU A 166 -12.05 -21.88 -3.87
N ARG A 167 -11.18 -21.15 -4.57
CA ARG A 167 -10.22 -21.75 -5.51
C ARG A 167 -8.93 -22.24 -4.87
N PHE A 168 -8.43 -21.57 -3.85
CA PHE A 168 -7.08 -21.81 -3.31
C PHE A 168 -7.06 -22.18 -1.82
N GLY A 169 -8.19 -22.08 -1.11
CA GLY A 169 -8.25 -22.24 0.35
C GLY A 169 -7.54 -21.13 1.12
N LEU A 170 -7.18 -20.02 0.46
CA LEU A 170 -6.43 -18.91 1.05
C LEU A 170 -7.34 -17.73 1.33
N LEU A 171 -7.36 -17.27 2.59
CA LEU A 171 -8.10 -16.07 2.97
C LEU A 171 -7.19 -14.84 2.82
N LEU A 172 -7.49 -13.99 1.84
CA LEU A 172 -6.76 -12.73 1.67
C LEU A 172 -7.04 -11.77 2.83
N THR A 173 -5.99 -11.11 3.31
CA THR A 173 -6.03 -10.07 4.34
C THR A 173 -5.92 -8.69 3.69
N LEU A 174 -6.71 -7.73 4.15
CA LEU A 174 -6.68 -6.37 3.62
C LEU A 174 -5.35 -5.66 3.94
N GLU A 175 -4.87 -4.89 2.97
CA GLU A 175 -3.79 -3.92 3.14
C GLU A 175 -4.36 -2.51 3.34
N ILE A 176 -5.41 -2.17 2.60
CA ILE A 176 -6.17 -0.93 2.80
C ILE A 176 -6.86 -0.91 4.17
N GLN A 177 -7.06 0.30 4.68
CA GLN A 177 -7.87 0.53 5.88
C GLN A 177 -9.28 0.93 5.48
N VAL A 178 -10.29 0.31 6.09
CA VAL A 178 -11.70 0.66 5.94
C VAL A 178 -12.09 1.44 7.18
N LEU A 179 -12.64 2.65 6.99
CA LEU A 179 -13.00 3.59 8.04
C LEU A 179 -14.45 4.03 7.84
N GLY A 180 -15.16 4.30 8.94
CA GLY A 180 -16.56 4.72 8.93
C GLY A 180 -17.48 3.72 9.62
N GLU A 181 -18.78 3.95 9.47
CA GLU A 181 -19.87 3.13 10.01
C GLU A 181 -20.81 2.73 8.85
N ASP A 182 -21.61 1.67 9.04
CA ASP A 182 -22.55 1.12 8.05
C ASP A 182 -23.81 2.00 7.84
#